data_AF-A0A934BV37-F1
#
_entry.id   AF-A0A934BV37-F1
#
_cell.length_a   1.000
_cell.length_b   1.000
_cell.length_c   1.000
_cell.angle_alpha   90.00
_cell.angle_beta   90.00
_cell.angle_gamma   90.00
#
_symmetry.space_group_name_H-M   'P 1'
#
loop_
_entity.id
_entity.type
_entity.pdbx_description
1 polymer ?
#
loop_
_entity_poly.entity_id
_entity_poly.type
_entity_poly.pdbx_seq_one_letter_code
_entity_poly.pdbx_strand_id
1 'polypeptide(L)'
;MGARRKLTLPPLLLVLLLTAGCGYVHLGRLPEPTTTVVGDDKLMKENADLRLEKKMLQQELALTRSQGDALRMALQNRAADGQTTKDLVEKLGQTTRELTALRASYAQLQAERNQAVSAGAGAADLKTKLGATEEQLATALRNYTELQGEVTKLRGEIDRTRTENVALTEQVRVITSKNEQAQAALAQLNSDLLSQKEARQRAEQDAETLRTELKSVAPNSSLLAQQRTGAAAEARSLAAEHAAETAALKKEVEEMRAKADALAAEREKLTQQLATSRPPPAELATVEAKLATALESAAQLQTENSDLKNQLTQLRQGAAGSAGTQSLRDQLRDTQSQVNLLAEENARLKDRLVSMVTGAPSQTPAASAIAPVPAASMGGGAPSGIVTIKPSPVTATLVTTVPGSKSALPAAEGAGPRFHVVTGGDTLAKISARYYGTTARWGDILAANRDVLGENNNLVVGRTLRIP
;
A
#
# COMPACT_ATOMS: atom_id res chain seq x y z
N MET A 1 -135.10 66.08 39.47
CA MET A 1 -133.98 65.80 40.41
C MET A 1 -132.74 66.50 39.86
N GLY A 2 -131.93 67.26 40.60
CA GLY A 2 -131.98 67.68 42.00
C GLY A 2 -131.06 68.89 42.27
N ALA A 3 -131.48 70.05 41.76
CA ALA A 3 -131.22 71.43 42.23
C ALA A 3 -130.33 71.59 43.48
N ARG A 4 -129.16 72.27 43.49
CA ARG A 4 -128.80 73.64 43.00
C ARG A 4 -129.68 74.80 43.52
N ARG A 5 -129.19 75.49 44.56
CA ARG A 5 -129.20 76.96 44.86
C ARG A 5 -128.27 77.14 46.07
N LYS A 6 -127.33 78.10 46.20
CA LYS A 6 -127.19 79.55 45.87
C LYS A 6 -128.10 80.49 46.69
N LEU A 7 -127.49 81.23 47.63
CA LEU A 7 -127.76 82.59 48.18
C LEU A 7 -126.79 82.71 49.40
N THR A 8 -125.79 83.59 49.57
CA THR A 8 -125.54 85.06 49.42
C THR A 8 -125.86 85.92 50.67
N LEU A 9 -124.96 86.88 50.93
CA LEU A 9 -124.97 88.02 51.90
C LEU A 9 -126.34 88.70 52.15
N PRO A 10 -126.57 89.46 53.26
CA PRO A 10 -125.80 90.68 53.64
C PRO A 10 -125.71 90.95 55.20
N PRO A 11 -125.63 92.19 55.75
CA PRO A 11 -124.51 93.16 55.72
C PRO A 11 -124.12 93.79 57.10
N LEU A 12 -123.22 94.78 57.07
CA LEU A 12 -123.14 96.01 57.91
C LEU A 12 -123.00 95.93 59.46
N LEU A 13 -121.79 96.18 59.97
CA LEU A 13 -121.38 97.09 61.08
C LEU A 13 -119.89 96.80 61.38
N LEU A 14 -118.90 97.70 61.40
CA LEU A 14 -118.79 99.16 61.32
C LEU A 14 -119.17 99.98 62.58
N VAL A 15 -118.14 100.21 63.42
CA VAL A 15 -117.92 101.40 64.29
C VAL A 15 -118.64 101.46 65.66
N LEU A 16 -118.01 102.24 66.57
CA LEU A 16 -118.20 102.47 68.02
C LEU A 16 -117.55 101.40 68.94
N LEU A 17 -116.68 101.74 69.91
CA LEU A 17 -116.08 103.03 70.33
C LEU A 17 -114.54 102.93 70.24
N LEU A 18 -113.79 103.93 69.74
CA LEU A 18 -113.56 105.31 70.23
C LEU A 18 -112.82 105.40 71.59
N THR A 19 -111.49 105.61 71.53
CA THR A 19 -110.86 106.87 72.03
C THR A 19 -109.36 106.96 71.69
N ALA A 20 -108.92 108.17 71.30
CA ALA A 20 -107.55 108.74 71.29
C ALA A 20 -106.41 108.05 70.48
N GLY A 21 -105.64 108.84 69.72
CA GLY A 21 -104.33 108.45 69.14
C GLY A 21 -104.04 109.06 67.76
N CYS A 22 -103.41 110.24 67.72
CA CYS A 22 -103.20 111.01 66.48
C CYS A 22 -101.93 110.63 65.68
N GLY A 23 -101.96 110.80 64.35
CA GLY A 23 -100.77 110.78 63.47
C GLY A 23 -101.14 110.70 61.98
N TYR A 24 -100.67 111.65 61.15
CA TYR A 24 -100.97 111.73 59.70
C TYR A 24 -99.75 112.27 58.91
N VAL A 25 -99.87 112.40 57.58
CA VAL A 25 -98.90 112.90 56.57
C VAL A 25 -97.91 111.84 56.04
N HIS A 26 -97.54 111.78 54.74
CA HIS A 26 -98.27 111.90 53.45
C HIS A 26 -97.35 111.32 52.34
N LEU A 27 -97.86 110.84 51.20
CA LEU A 27 -97.04 110.15 50.16
C LEU A 27 -96.46 111.07 49.08
N GLY A 28 -95.29 110.70 48.52
CA GLY A 28 -94.67 111.40 47.39
C GLY A 28 -93.74 110.53 46.51
N ARG A 29 -94.27 110.04 45.38
CA ARG A 29 -93.63 109.61 44.11
C ARG A 29 -92.53 108.52 44.11
N LEU A 30 -92.63 107.60 43.14
CA LEU A 30 -91.69 106.47 42.88
C LEU A 30 -90.70 106.77 41.73
N PRO A 31 -89.50 106.16 41.74
CA PRO A 31 -88.65 105.92 40.57
C PRO A 31 -88.71 104.46 40.06
N GLU A 32 -88.18 104.19 38.87
CA GLU A 32 -88.18 102.88 38.19
C GLU A 32 -86.94 102.01 38.51
N PRO A 33 -87.00 100.67 38.34
CA PRO A 33 -85.88 99.76 38.57
C PRO A 33 -84.91 99.68 37.38
N THR A 34 -83.64 100.05 37.58
CA THR A 34 -82.56 99.84 36.60
C THR A 34 -81.96 98.44 36.70
N THR A 35 -82.00 97.67 35.60
CA THR A 35 -81.36 96.35 35.50
C THR A 35 -79.87 96.47 35.19
N THR A 36 -79.00 96.16 36.15
CA THR A 36 -77.54 96.19 35.96
C THR A 36 -77.00 94.91 35.32
N VAL A 37 -76.86 94.92 33.99
CA VAL A 37 -76.32 93.83 33.16
C VAL A 37 -74.80 93.71 33.35
N VAL A 38 -74.37 93.18 34.51
CA VAL A 38 -72.94 93.06 34.90
C VAL A 38 -72.58 91.65 35.39
N GLY A 39 -73.56 90.76 35.59
CA GLY A 39 -73.33 89.38 36.06
C GLY A 39 -72.99 88.36 34.96
N ASP A 40 -73.61 88.50 33.78
CA ASP A 40 -73.74 87.38 32.83
C ASP A 40 -72.41 86.96 32.18
N ASP A 41 -71.57 87.90 31.71
CA ASP A 41 -70.29 87.57 31.07
C ASP A 41 -69.32 86.81 32.00
N LYS A 42 -69.39 87.07 33.32
CA LYS A 42 -68.59 86.37 34.32
C LYS A 42 -69.14 84.97 34.56
N LEU A 43 -70.46 84.85 34.74
CA LEU A 43 -71.15 83.57 34.89
C LEU A 43 -71.02 82.67 33.65
N MET A 44 -70.95 83.24 32.45
CA MET A 44 -70.77 82.52 31.19
C MET A 44 -69.35 81.95 31.03
N LYS A 45 -68.31 82.69 31.47
CA LYS A 45 -66.93 82.19 31.51
C LYS A 45 -66.77 81.07 32.54
N GLU A 46 -67.24 81.29 33.76
CA GLU A 46 -67.25 80.26 34.82
C GLU A 46 -68.02 78.99 34.36
N ASN A 47 -69.12 79.16 33.60
CA ASN A 47 -69.83 78.05 32.97
C ASN A 47 -69.06 77.33 31.85
N ALA A 48 -68.15 78.00 31.15
CA ALA A 48 -67.30 77.37 30.15
C ALA A 48 -66.17 76.58 30.81
N ASP A 49 -65.52 77.16 31.82
CA ASP A 49 -64.41 76.56 32.55
C ASP A 49 -64.86 75.28 33.29
N LEU A 50 -65.99 75.34 34.01
CA LEU A 50 -66.61 74.15 34.65
C LEU A 50 -66.99 73.04 33.65
N ARG A 51 -67.27 73.38 32.38
CA ARG A 51 -67.52 72.38 31.32
C ARG A 51 -66.22 71.76 30.78
N LEU A 52 -65.10 72.46 30.84
CA LEU A 52 -63.77 71.93 30.50
C LEU A 52 -63.24 71.03 31.63
N GLU A 53 -63.31 71.49 32.87
CA GLU A 53 -62.93 70.72 34.07
C GLU A 53 -63.70 69.40 34.15
N LYS A 54 -65.03 69.44 33.94
CA LYS A 54 -65.86 68.22 33.88
C LYS A 54 -65.41 67.23 32.81
N LYS A 55 -64.94 67.69 31.65
CA LYS A 55 -64.41 66.81 30.59
C LYS A 55 -63.05 66.23 30.97
N MET A 56 -62.17 67.01 31.59
CA MET A 56 -60.87 66.56 32.09
C MET A 56 -61.05 65.44 33.12
N LEU A 57 -61.88 65.67 34.14
CA LEU A 57 -62.20 64.67 35.17
C LEU A 57 -62.84 63.40 34.59
N GLN A 58 -63.66 63.51 33.53
CA GLN A 58 -64.20 62.35 32.82
C GLN A 58 -63.12 61.55 32.07
N GLN A 59 -62.10 62.22 31.52
CA GLN A 59 -60.98 61.57 30.85
C GLN A 59 -60.02 60.89 31.85
N GLU A 60 -59.76 61.51 33.00
CA GLU A 60 -59.00 60.91 34.10
C GLU A 60 -59.72 59.70 34.72
N LEU A 61 -61.05 59.76 34.84
CA LEU A 61 -61.86 58.62 35.28
C LEU A 61 -61.81 57.45 34.28
N ALA A 62 -61.67 57.72 32.99
CA ALA A 62 -61.48 56.68 31.97
C ALA A 62 -60.07 56.07 32.03
N LEU A 63 -59.04 56.90 32.23
CA LEU A 63 -57.64 56.45 32.35
C LEU A 63 -57.40 55.62 33.61
N THR A 64 -57.92 56.04 34.75
CA THR A 64 -57.82 55.29 36.02
C THR A 64 -58.57 53.95 35.97
N ARG A 65 -59.66 53.86 35.20
CA ARG A 65 -60.35 52.59 34.93
C ARG A 65 -59.50 51.63 34.09
N SER A 66 -58.95 52.08 32.96
CA SER A 66 -58.12 51.21 32.12
C SER A 66 -56.83 50.77 32.81
N GLN A 67 -56.23 51.63 33.64
CA GLN A 67 -55.13 51.27 34.55
C GLN A 67 -55.58 50.22 35.59
N GLY A 68 -56.75 50.37 36.20
CA GLY A 68 -57.33 49.40 37.14
C GLY A 68 -57.63 48.03 36.52
N ASP A 69 -58.05 48.00 35.26
CA ASP A 69 -58.30 46.76 34.50
C ASP A 69 -56.98 46.07 34.10
N ALA A 70 -55.96 46.84 33.68
CA ALA A 70 -54.61 46.33 33.42
C ALA A 70 -53.95 45.76 34.70
N LEU A 71 -54.15 46.41 35.85
CA LEU A 71 -53.70 45.89 37.16
C LEU A 71 -54.42 44.58 37.52
N ARG A 72 -55.71 44.43 37.20
CA ARG A 72 -56.47 43.19 37.43
C ARG A 72 -55.90 42.03 36.61
N MET A 73 -55.57 42.25 35.34
CA MET A 73 -54.88 41.28 34.48
C MET A 73 -53.48 40.90 35.02
N ALA A 74 -52.71 41.89 35.49
CA ALA A 74 -51.37 41.66 36.05
C ALA A 74 -51.40 40.84 37.36
N LEU A 75 -52.40 41.07 38.22
CA LEU A 75 -52.62 40.28 39.43
C LEU A 75 -53.00 38.83 39.10
N GLN A 76 -53.87 38.64 38.10
CA GLN A 76 -54.35 37.32 37.70
C GLN A 76 -53.22 36.41 37.17
N ASN A 77 -52.26 36.98 36.43
CA ASN A 77 -51.05 36.28 35.99
C ASN A 77 -50.07 35.95 37.13
N ARG A 78 -50.07 36.72 38.24
CA ARG A 78 -49.15 36.51 39.38
C ARG A 78 -49.64 35.45 40.38
N ALA A 79 -50.91 35.04 40.30
CA ALA A 79 -51.50 34.02 41.17
C ALA A 79 -50.89 32.60 40.99
N ALA A 80 -50.04 32.39 39.99
CA ALA A 80 -49.32 31.13 39.77
C ALA A 80 -48.30 30.82 40.90
N ASP A 81 -47.68 31.84 41.51
CA ASP A 81 -46.73 31.68 42.61
C ASP A 81 -47.48 31.50 43.95
N GLY A 82 -48.12 30.33 44.09
CA GLY A 82 -49.17 30.06 45.06
C GLY A 82 -48.77 29.91 46.53
N GLN A 83 -47.49 30.11 46.90
CA GLN A 83 -47.03 30.12 48.30
C GLN A 83 -47.16 31.53 48.88
N THR A 84 -46.34 32.47 48.40
CA THR A 84 -46.33 33.88 48.86
C THR A 84 -47.69 34.57 48.71
N THR A 85 -48.47 34.18 47.70
CA THR A 85 -49.82 34.69 47.47
C THR A 85 -50.78 34.31 48.61
N LYS A 86 -50.63 33.14 49.25
CA LYS A 86 -51.46 32.73 50.39
C LYS A 86 -51.12 33.55 51.63
N ASP A 87 -49.84 33.66 51.97
CA ASP A 87 -49.37 34.44 53.13
C ASP A 87 -49.80 35.91 53.04
N LEU A 88 -49.78 36.48 51.82
CA LEU A 88 -50.26 37.84 51.56
C LEU A 88 -51.79 37.97 51.65
N VAL A 89 -52.55 36.97 51.17
CA VAL A 89 -54.02 36.93 51.31
C VAL A 89 -54.44 36.74 52.77
N GLU A 90 -53.72 35.94 53.55
CA GLU A 90 -53.98 35.76 54.98
C GLU A 90 -53.68 37.04 55.77
N LYS A 91 -52.54 37.69 55.51
CA LYS A 91 -52.22 39.02 56.07
C LYS A 91 -53.21 40.12 55.64
N LEU A 92 -53.71 40.10 54.41
CA LEU A 92 -54.80 40.99 53.96
C LEU A 92 -56.13 40.68 54.66
N GLY A 93 -56.46 39.41 54.86
CA GLY A 93 -57.63 38.99 55.63
C GLY A 93 -57.55 39.43 57.09
N GLN A 94 -56.38 39.30 57.71
CA GLN A 94 -56.14 39.71 59.08
C GLN A 94 -56.18 41.24 59.24
N THR A 95 -55.45 42.00 58.42
CA THR A 95 -55.51 43.48 58.43
C THR A 95 -56.91 44.02 58.09
N THR A 96 -57.71 43.29 57.30
CA THR A 96 -59.13 43.64 57.07
C THR A 96 -59.99 43.45 58.31
N ARG A 97 -59.77 42.37 59.10
CA ARG A 97 -60.43 42.16 60.41
C ARG A 97 -60.04 43.26 61.40
N GLU A 98 -58.74 43.59 61.45
CA GLU A 98 -58.19 44.65 62.31
C GLU A 98 -58.77 46.03 61.94
N LEU A 99 -58.84 46.38 60.66
CA LEU A 99 -59.53 47.60 60.19
C LEU A 99 -61.03 47.63 60.52
N THR A 100 -61.68 46.47 60.57
CA THR A 100 -63.10 46.37 60.92
C THR A 100 -63.31 46.53 62.42
N ALA A 101 -62.44 45.91 63.24
CA ALA A 101 -62.40 46.11 64.69
C ALA A 101 -62.07 47.57 65.06
N LEU A 102 -61.11 48.20 64.36
CA LEU A 102 -60.73 49.60 64.59
C LEU A 102 -61.83 50.58 64.19
N ARG A 103 -62.62 50.29 63.14
CA ARG A 103 -63.83 51.06 62.80
C ARG A 103 -64.92 50.89 63.86
N ALA A 104 -65.09 49.69 64.41
CA ALA A 104 -66.05 49.44 65.49
C ALA A 104 -65.65 50.16 66.79
N SER A 105 -64.38 50.09 67.19
CA SER A 105 -63.88 50.81 68.37
C SER A 105 -63.92 52.32 68.18
N TYR A 106 -63.61 52.85 67.00
CA TYR A 106 -63.76 54.28 66.69
C TYR A 106 -65.23 54.73 66.77
N ALA A 107 -66.17 53.95 66.23
CA ALA A 107 -67.60 54.25 66.33
C ALA A 107 -68.10 54.22 67.79
N GLN A 108 -67.62 53.27 68.60
CA GLN A 108 -67.91 53.19 70.03
C GLN A 108 -67.32 54.40 70.79
N LEU A 109 -66.08 54.80 70.49
CA LEU A 109 -65.43 55.99 71.05
C LEU A 109 -66.16 57.28 70.64
N GLN A 110 -66.75 57.32 69.44
CA GLN A 110 -67.54 58.44 68.95
C GLN A 110 -68.92 58.52 69.64
N ALA A 111 -69.53 57.39 69.99
CA ALA A 111 -70.72 57.37 70.85
C ALA A 111 -70.39 57.80 72.30
N GLU A 112 -69.30 57.28 72.87
CA GLU A 112 -68.77 57.69 74.18
C GLU A 112 -68.43 59.20 74.20
N ARG A 113 -67.90 59.74 73.09
CA ARG A 113 -67.71 61.19 72.89
C ARG A 113 -69.00 61.97 72.91
N ASN A 114 -70.03 61.52 72.20
CA ASN A 114 -71.31 62.23 72.17
C ASN A 114 -71.99 62.22 73.56
N GLN A 115 -71.75 61.21 74.40
CA GLN A 115 -72.14 61.22 75.80
C GLN A 115 -71.26 62.14 76.66
N ALA A 116 -69.94 62.09 76.53
CA ALA A 116 -69.00 62.95 77.27
C ALA A 116 -69.15 64.44 76.95
N VAL A 117 -69.62 64.80 75.76
CA VAL A 117 -69.95 66.19 75.39
C VAL A 117 -71.14 66.73 76.22
N SER A 118 -71.97 65.87 76.81
CA SER A 118 -73.00 66.27 77.80
C SER A 118 -72.50 66.29 79.26
N ALA A 119 -71.29 65.77 79.53
CA ALA A 119 -70.71 65.70 80.88
C ALA A 119 -69.17 65.85 80.82
N GLY A 120 -68.69 67.10 80.88
CA GLY A 120 -67.37 67.55 80.39
C GLY A 120 -66.10 66.92 80.99
N ALA A 121 -66.18 65.99 81.95
CA ALA A 121 -65.03 65.24 82.44
C ALA A 121 -64.49 64.23 81.40
N GLY A 122 -65.38 63.55 80.66
CA GLY A 122 -64.97 62.53 79.68
C GLY A 122 -64.22 63.10 78.48
N ALA A 123 -64.37 64.40 78.20
CA ALA A 123 -63.69 65.08 77.10
C ALA A 123 -62.16 65.05 77.20
N ALA A 124 -61.59 64.94 78.41
CA ALA A 124 -60.16 64.79 78.62
C ALA A 124 -59.68 63.37 78.26
N ASP A 125 -60.35 62.35 78.79
CA ASP A 125 -60.03 60.94 78.55
C ASP A 125 -60.12 60.59 77.05
N LEU A 126 -61.18 61.05 76.37
CA LEU A 126 -61.35 60.88 74.93
C LEU A 126 -60.29 61.62 74.10
N LYS A 127 -59.73 62.73 74.59
CA LYS A 127 -58.61 63.42 73.93
C LYS A 127 -57.32 62.61 74.05
N THR A 128 -57.09 61.93 75.18
CA THR A 128 -55.94 61.01 75.32
C THR A 128 -56.10 59.75 74.46
N LYS A 129 -57.29 59.14 74.44
CA LYS A 129 -57.65 58.02 73.54
C LYS A 129 -57.47 58.41 72.06
N LEU A 130 -57.91 59.61 71.66
CA LEU A 130 -57.74 60.10 70.29
C LEU A 130 -56.25 60.21 69.92
N GLY A 131 -55.43 60.88 70.74
CA GLY A 131 -53.99 61.01 70.50
C GLY A 131 -53.28 59.65 70.40
N ALA A 132 -53.66 58.69 71.24
CA ALA A 132 -53.15 57.32 71.15
C ALA A 132 -53.52 56.63 69.82
N THR A 133 -54.75 56.82 69.31
CA THR A 133 -55.14 56.30 67.99
C THR A 133 -54.46 57.01 66.82
N GLU A 134 -54.15 58.30 66.95
CA GLU A 134 -53.39 59.07 65.96
C GLU A 134 -51.92 58.62 65.90
N GLU A 135 -51.30 58.33 67.05
CA GLU A 135 -49.93 57.79 67.12
C GLU A 135 -49.85 56.33 66.65
N GLN A 136 -50.87 55.51 66.92
CA GLN A 136 -51.01 54.17 66.32
C GLN A 136 -51.13 54.24 64.80
N LEU A 137 -51.94 55.17 64.26
CA LEU A 137 -52.08 55.38 62.83
C LEU A 137 -50.77 55.86 62.20
N ALA A 138 -50.08 56.83 62.81
CA ALA A 138 -48.77 57.29 62.36
C ALA A 138 -47.72 56.16 62.34
N THR A 139 -47.76 55.27 63.33
CA THR A 139 -46.88 54.09 63.39
C THR A 139 -47.24 53.07 62.31
N ALA A 140 -48.52 52.76 62.12
CA ALA A 140 -48.97 51.87 61.05
C ALA A 140 -48.58 52.38 59.65
N LEU A 141 -48.63 53.70 59.41
CA LEU A 141 -48.20 54.32 58.17
C LEU A 141 -46.68 54.21 57.94
N ARG A 142 -45.86 54.41 58.98
CA ARG A 142 -44.39 54.19 58.90
C ARG A 142 -44.09 52.73 58.53
N ASN A 143 -44.65 51.78 59.27
CA ASN A 143 -44.45 50.35 59.03
C ASN A 143 -44.92 49.93 57.62
N TYR A 144 -46.00 50.53 57.11
CA TYR A 144 -46.45 50.31 55.73
C TYR A 144 -45.44 50.84 54.70
N THR A 145 -44.86 52.02 54.90
CA THR A 145 -43.81 52.54 53.99
C THR A 145 -42.52 51.74 54.03
N GLU A 146 -42.13 51.22 55.19
CA GLU A 146 -40.98 50.32 55.36
C GLU A 146 -41.20 48.99 54.62
N LEU A 147 -42.37 48.37 54.82
CA LEU A 147 -42.75 47.11 54.17
C LEU A 147 -42.94 47.27 52.64
N GLN A 148 -43.35 48.45 52.16
CA GLN A 148 -43.26 48.77 50.73
C GLN A 148 -41.80 48.81 50.23
N GLY A 149 -40.89 49.37 51.03
CA GLY A 149 -39.44 49.33 50.77
C GLY A 149 -38.94 47.90 50.66
N GLU A 150 -39.22 47.03 51.63
CA GLU A 150 -38.88 45.61 51.59
C GLU A 150 -39.43 44.90 50.34
N VAL A 151 -40.70 45.14 49.99
CA VAL A 151 -41.31 44.55 48.79
C VAL A 151 -40.64 45.01 47.49
N THR A 152 -40.10 46.23 47.42
CA THR A 152 -39.30 46.66 46.26
C THR A 152 -37.91 46.02 46.24
N LYS A 153 -37.23 45.90 47.39
CA LYS A 153 -35.94 45.19 47.52
C LYS A 153 -36.05 43.71 47.13
N LEU A 154 -37.04 42.99 47.66
CA LEU A 154 -37.28 41.58 47.36
C LEU A 154 -37.61 41.33 45.88
N ARG A 155 -38.29 42.27 45.19
CA ARG A 155 -38.49 42.19 43.74
C ARG A 155 -37.16 42.29 42.99
N GLY A 156 -36.30 43.24 43.35
CA GLY A 156 -34.95 43.36 42.77
C GLY A 156 -34.08 42.12 42.98
N GLU A 157 -34.20 41.45 44.14
CA GLU A 157 -33.50 40.19 44.42
C GLU A 157 -34.05 39.00 43.60
N ILE A 158 -35.37 38.95 43.38
CA ILE A 158 -36.01 37.96 42.49
C ILE A 158 -35.60 38.19 41.02
N ASP A 159 -35.62 39.44 40.54
CA ASP A 159 -35.23 39.74 39.16
C ASP A 159 -33.73 39.49 38.93
N ARG A 160 -32.88 39.82 39.92
CA ARG A 160 -31.45 39.48 39.91
C ARG A 160 -31.24 37.98 39.82
N THR A 161 -31.76 37.21 40.78
CA THR A 161 -31.59 35.74 40.80
C THR A 161 -32.17 35.08 39.55
N ARG A 162 -33.24 35.63 38.94
CA ARG A 162 -33.75 35.19 37.64
C ARG A 162 -32.75 35.40 36.51
N THR A 163 -32.09 36.56 36.43
CA THR A 163 -31.03 36.80 35.42
C THR A 163 -29.81 35.90 35.63
N GLU A 164 -29.40 35.65 36.88
CA GLU A 164 -28.30 34.74 37.22
C GLU A 164 -28.64 33.29 36.83
N ASN A 165 -29.87 32.81 37.06
CA ASN A 165 -30.32 31.50 36.61
C ASN A 165 -30.34 31.35 35.08
N VAL A 166 -30.75 32.39 34.33
CA VAL A 166 -30.68 32.38 32.86
C VAL A 166 -29.23 32.32 32.36
N ALA A 167 -28.33 33.08 32.97
CA ALA A 167 -26.91 33.05 32.63
C ALA A 167 -26.26 31.69 32.92
N LEU A 168 -26.57 31.06 34.07
CA LEU A 168 -26.11 29.71 34.41
C LEU A 168 -26.67 28.65 33.46
N THR A 169 -27.93 28.78 33.03
CA THR A 169 -28.56 27.87 32.06
C THR A 169 -27.81 27.87 30.72
N GLU A 170 -27.46 29.06 30.21
CA GLU A 170 -26.69 29.16 28.96
C GLU A 170 -25.24 28.68 29.13
N GLN A 171 -24.60 28.92 30.29
CA GLN A 171 -23.28 28.33 30.59
C GLN A 171 -23.32 26.79 30.56
N VAL A 172 -24.34 26.18 31.18
CA VAL A 172 -24.54 24.72 31.13
C VAL A 172 -24.77 24.23 29.70
N ARG A 173 -25.54 24.97 28.88
CA ARG A 173 -25.75 24.64 27.46
C ARG A 173 -24.45 24.69 26.65
N VAL A 174 -23.62 25.72 26.85
CA VAL A 174 -22.30 25.86 26.20
C VAL A 174 -21.32 24.78 26.65
N ILE A 175 -21.28 24.44 27.94
CA ILE A 175 -20.44 23.35 28.47
C ILE A 175 -20.87 21.99 27.90
N THR A 176 -22.18 21.74 27.82
CA THR A 176 -22.74 20.50 27.24
C THR A 176 -22.33 20.36 25.77
N SER A 177 -22.51 21.40 24.96
CA SER A 177 -22.12 21.37 23.54
C SER A 177 -20.61 21.20 23.34
N LYS A 178 -19.77 21.79 24.19
CA LYS A 178 -18.31 21.54 24.18
C LYS A 178 -17.95 20.10 24.54
N ASN A 179 -18.69 19.47 25.45
CA ASN A 179 -18.50 18.07 25.83
C ASN A 179 -18.90 17.12 24.69
N GLU A 180 -20.02 17.39 24.00
CA GLU A 180 -20.44 16.68 22.78
C GLU A 180 -19.39 16.79 21.67
N GLN A 181 -18.85 18.00 21.42
CA GLN A 181 -17.77 18.22 20.46
C GLN A 181 -16.49 17.45 20.82
N ALA A 182 -16.10 17.43 22.10
CA ALA A 182 -14.95 16.66 22.56
C ALA A 182 -15.15 15.14 22.41
N GLN A 183 -16.36 14.63 22.69
CA GLN A 183 -16.69 13.22 22.49
C GLN A 183 -16.68 12.83 21.00
N ALA A 184 -17.18 13.69 20.11
CA ALA A 184 -17.10 13.49 18.66
C ALA A 184 -15.64 13.47 18.16
N ALA A 185 -14.81 14.41 18.64
CA ALA A 185 -13.37 14.45 18.29
C ALA A 185 -12.61 13.21 18.77
N LEU A 186 -12.92 12.70 19.97
CA LEU A 186 -12.35 11.44 20.47
C LEU A 186 -12.83 10.22 19.67
N ALA A 187 -14.09 10.18 19.24
CA ALA A 187 -14.59 9.12 18.38
C ALA A 187 -13.89 9.12 17.01
N GLN A 188 -13.69 10.30 16.41
CA GLN A 188 -12.93 10.44 15.17
C GLN A 188 -11.46 10.00 15.34
N LEU A 189 -10.76 10.48 16.39
CA LEU A 189 -9.37 10.11 16.65
C LEU A 189 -9.19 8.58 16.81
N ASN A 190 -10.15 7.90 17.45
CA ASN A 190 -10.14 6.44 17.57
C ASN A 190 -10.34 5.72 16.23
N SER A 191 -11.17 6.28 15.34
CA SER A 191 -11.33 5.77 13.97
C SER A 191 -10.06 5.97 13.14
N ASP A 192 -9.45 7.16 13.23
CA ASP A 192 -8.22 7.49 12.53
C ASP A 192 -7.06 6.58 13.00
N LEU A 193 -6.92 6.38 14.31
CA LEU A 193 -5.93 5.47 14.91
C LEU A 193 -6.15 4.01 14.48
N LEU A 194 -7.40 3.55 14.38
CA LEU A 194 -7.69 2.20 13.86
C LEU A 194 -7.28 2.07 12.38
N SER A 195 -7.61 3.07 11.55
CA SER A 195 -7.21 3.09 10.14
C SER A 195 -5.69 3.12 9.96
N GLN A 196 -4.98 3.88 10.80
CA GLN A 196 -3.51 3.93 10.82
C GLN A 196 -2.90 2.60 11.25
N LYS A 197 -3.53 1.91 12.22
CA LYS A 197 -3.11 0.57 12.66
C LYS A 197 -3.30 -0.47 11.55
N GLU A 198 -4.41 -0.44 10.83
CA GLU A 198 -4.62 -1.30 9.65
C GLU A 198 -3.63 -1.00 8.52
N ALA A 199 -3.41 0.27 8.20
CA ALA A 199 -2.44 0.67 7.17
C ALA A 199 -1.01 0.22 7.53
N ARG A 200 -0.62 0.36 8.81
CA ARG A 200 0.65 -0.16 9.33
C ARG A 200 0.72 -1.69 9.22
N GLN A 201 -0.32 -2.42 9.60
CA GLN A 201 -0.34 -3.88 9.54
C GLN A 201 -0.18 -4.38 8.10
N ARG A 202 -0.82 -3.73 7.12
CA ARG A 202 -0.65 -4.02 5.69
C ARG A 202 0.80 -3.76 5.24
N ALA A 203 1.36 -2.60 5.58
CA ALA A 203 2.75 -2.29 5.26
C ALA A 203 3.78 -3.24 5.93
N GLU A 204 3.48 -3.76 7.11
CA GLU A 204 4.29 -4.80 7.76
C GLU A 204 4.20 -6.15 7.02
N GLN A 205 3.02 -6.55 6.55
CA GLN A 205 2.80 -7.73 5.70
C GLN A 205 3.47 -7.61 4.31
N ASP A 206 3.39 -6.45 3.69
CA ASP A 206 4.07 -6.15 2.42
C ASP A 206 5.60 -6.23 2.59
N ALA A 207 6.13 -5.67 3.69
CA ALA A 207 7.55 -5.74 4.02
C ALA A 207 8.03 -7.16 4.37
N GLU A 208 7.19 -8.00 4.98
CA GLU A 208 7.48 -9.42 5.16
C GLU A 208 7.50 -10.18 3.83
N THR A 209 6.53 -9.91 2.95
CA THR A 209 6.46 -10.49 1.60
C THR A 209 7.74 -10.17 0.82
N LEU A 210 8.10 -8.88 0.72
CA LEU A 210 9.34 -8.43 0.06
C LEU A 210 10.62 -9.03 0.69
N ARG A 211 10.65 -9.27 2.00
CA ARG A 211 11.77 -9.98 2.65
C ARG A 211 11.83 -11.45 2.23
N THR A 212 10.71 -12.14 2.08
CA THR A 212 10.69 -13.53 1.60
C THR A 212 11.11 -13.64 0.13
N GLU A 213 10.68 -12.71 -0.72
CA GLU A 213 11.13 -12.60 -2.12
C GLU A 213 12.63 -12.32 -2.20
N LEU A 214 13.14 -11.31 -1.48
CA LEU A 214 14.56 -11.00 -1.46
C LEU A 214 15.40 -12.19 -0.97
N LYS A 215 14.91 -12.94 0.02
CA LYS A 215 15.55 -14.16 0.53
C LYS A 215 15.54 -15.32 -0.47
N SER A 216 14.57 -15.39 -1.38
CA SER A 216 14.54 -16.39 -2.47
C SER A 216 15.43 -15.99 -3.66
N VAL A 217 15.62 -14.69 -3.91
CA VAL A 217 16.50 -14.16 -4.97
C VAL A 217 17.98 -14.18 -4.57
N ALA A 218 18.31 -13.98 -3.29
CA ALA A 218 19.69 -13.98 -2.79
C ALA A 218 20.54 -15.24 -3.12
N PRO A 219 20.04 -16.49 -2.98
CA PRO A 219 20.81 -17.66 -3.41
C PRO A 219 20.99 -17.71 -4.94
N ASN A 220 20.00 -17.26 -5.73
CA ASN A 220 20.09 -17.25 -7.18
C ASN A 220 21.14 -16.26 -7.70
N SER A 221 21.24 -15.07 -7.10
CA SER A 221 22.29 -14.10 -7.46
C SER A 221 23.68 -14.56 -7.01
N SER A 222 23.79 -15.25 -5.87
CA SER A 222 25.03 -15.90 -5.41
C SER A 222 25.47 -17.02 -6.36
N LEU A 223 24.55 -17.89 -6.79
CA LEU A 223 24.82 -18.95 -7.77
C LEU A 223 25.24 -18.38 -9.13
N LEU A 224 24.58 -17.33 -9.64
CA LEU A 224 25.01 -16.65 -10.87
C LEU A 224 26.41 -16.05 -10.74
N ALA A 225 26.76 -15.47 -9.58
CA ALA A 225 28.11 -14.95 -9.34
C ALA A 225 29.15 -16.08 -9.32
N GLN A 226 28.84 -17.22 -8.69
CA GLN A 226 29.73 -18.39 -8.64
C GLN A 226 29.89 -19.07 -10.01
N GLN A 227 28.82 -19.18 -10.81
CA GLN A 227 28.89 -19.66 -12.19
C GLN A 227 29.75 -18.73 -13.06
N ARG A 228 29.60 -17.41 -12.92
CA ARG A 228 30.41 -16.44 -13.66
C ARG A 228 31.89 -16.48 -13.26
N THR A 229 32.24 -16.73 -12.00
CA THR A 229 33.64 -16.88 -11.58
C THR A 229 34.22 -18.23 -12.01
N GLY A 230 33.43 -19.31 -12.00
CA GLY A 230 33.80 -20.62 -12.56
C GLY A 230 34.12 -20.52 -14.06
N ALA A 231 33.17 -20.06 -14.87
CA ALA A 231 33.36 -19.89 -16.32
C ALA A 231 34.51 -18.92 -16.66
N ALA A 232 34.75 -17.89 -15.84
CA ALA A 232 35.90 -17.00 -16.01
C ALA A 232 37.24 -17.66 -15.62
N ALA A 233 37.25 -18.65 -14.72
CA ALA A 233 38.44 -19.45 -14.40
C ALA A 233 38.71 -20.50 -15.49
N GLU A 234 37.68 -21.18 -15.98
CA GLU A 234 37.74 -22.12 -17.11
C GLU A 234 38.26 -21.42 -18.38
N ALA A 235 37.70 -20.25 -18.73
CA ALA A 235 38.16 -19.46 -19.87
C ALA A 235 39.61 -18.98 -19.72
N ARG A 236 40.07 -18.69 -18.50
CA ARG A 236 41.49 -18.38 -18.22
C ARG A 236 42.38 -19.62 -18.35
N SER A 237 41.91 -20.79 -17.93
CA SER A 237 42.63 -22.05 -18.07
C SER A 237 42.83 -22.41 -19.54
N LEU A 238 41.76 -22.38 -20.34
CA LEU A 238 41.81 -22.63 -21.79
C LEU A 238 42.68 -21.58 -22.52
N ALA A 239 42.59 -20.31 -22.13
CA ALA A 239 43.47 -19.27 -22.68
C ALA A 239 44.95 -19.48 -22.32
N ALA A 240 45.26 -19.99 -21.12
CA ALA A 240 46.62 -20.34 -20.71
C ALA A 240 47.14 -21.61 -21.42
N GLU A 241 46.27 -22.59 -21.63
CA GLU A 241 46.55 -23.81 -22.39
C GLU A 241 46.87 -23.47 -23.85
N HIS A 242 46.00 -22.74 -24.54
CA HIS A 242 46.27 -22.24 -25.91
C HIS A 242 47.49 -21.30 -25.99
N ALA A 243 47.80 -20.53 -24.92
CA ALA A 243 49.03 -19.75 -24.86
C ALA A 243 50.28 -20.65 -24.75
N ALA A 244 50.19 -21.77 -24.01
CA ALA A 244 51.27 -22.76 -23.93
C ALA A 244 51.43 -23.55 -25.24
N GLU A 245 50.33 -23.99 -25.87
CA GLU A 245 50.33 -24.63 -27.20
C GLU A 245 50.96 -23.71 -28.25
N THR A 246 50.51 -22.45 -28.34
CA THR A 246 51.06 -21.50 -29.32
C THR A 246 52.50 -21.08 -29.01
N ALA A 247 52.96 -21.14 -27.76
CA ALA A 247 54.37 -20.99 -27.41
C ALA A 247 55.21 -22.23 -27.82
N ALA A 248 54.68 -23.45 -27.60
CA ALA A 248 55.32 -24.69 -28.02
C ALA A 248 55.45 -24.78 -29.55
N LEU A 249 54.37 -24.48 -30.29
CA LEU A 249 54.38 -24.43 -31.76
C LEU A 249 55.33 -23.37 -32.31
N LYS A 250 55.45 -22.20 -31.66
CA LYS A 250 56.48 -21.20 -32.03
C LYS A 250 57.89 -21.74 -31.86
N LYS A 251 58.18 -22.38 -30.72
CA LYS A 251 59.48 -23.01 -30.44
C LYS A 251 59.79 -24.13 -31.44
N GLU A 252 58.80 -24.94 -31.81
CA GLU A 252 58.97 -25.97 -32.85
C GLU A 252 59.26 -25.35 -34.22
N VAL A 253 58.57 -24.28 -34.60
CA VAL A 253 58.85 -23.53 -35.85
C VAL A 253 60.24 -22.89 -35.82
N GLU A 254 60.71 -22.39 -34.68
CA GLU A 254 62.08 -21.85 -34.52
C GLU A 254 63.13 -22.96 -34.61
N GLU A 255 62.91 -24.12 -33.98
CA GLU A 255 63.78 -25.29 -34.13
C GLU A 255 63.79 -25.83 -35.57
N MET A 256 62.65 -25.83 -36.26
CA MET A 256 62.56 -26.27 -37.66
C MET A 256 63.22 -25.27 -38.62
N ARG A 257 63.19 -23.98 -38.32
CA ARG A 257 64.00 -22.96 -39.03
C ARG A 257 65.49 -23.20 -38.80
N ALA A 258 65.94 -23.34 -37.55
CA ALA A 258 67.34 -23.63 -37.25
C ALA A 258 67.85 -24.92 -37.91
N LYS A 259 67.01 -25.97 -37.99
CA LYS A 259 67.30 -27.19 -38.76
C LYS A 259 67.41 -26.92 -40.27
N ALA A 260 66.53 -26.10 -40.83
CA ALA A 260 66.57 -25.72 -42.25
C ALA A 260 67.81 -24.86 -42.59
N ASP A 261 68.18 -23.91 -41.73
CA ASP A 261 69.37 -23.07 -41.88
C ASP A 261 70.66 -23.90 -41.78
N ALA A 262 70.72 -24.86 -40.84
CA ALA A 262 71.83 -25.81 -40.72
C ALA A 262 71.97 -26.70 -41.97
N LEU A 263 70.85 -27.22 -42.51
CA LEU A 263 70.84 -27.99 -43.76
C LEU A 263 71.21 -27.12 -44.97
N ALA A 264 70.87 -25.83 -44.99
CA ALA A 264 71.31 -24.91 -46.04
C ALA A 264 72.82 -24.72 -46.03
N ALA A 265 73.41 -24.49 -44.85
CA ALA A 265 74.87 -24.39 -44.67
C ALA A 265 75.61 -25.71 -45.01
N GLU A 266 75.03 -26.87 -44.68
CA GLU A 266 75.58 -28.16 -45.09
C GLU A 266 75.54 -28.34 -46.62
N ARG A 267 74.43 -27.95 -47.28
CA ARG A 267 74.34 -27.98 -48.74
C ARG A 267 75.33 -27.03 -49.42
N GLU A 268 75.59 -25.85 -48.85
CA GLU A 268 76.63 -24.94 -49.34
C GLU A 268 78.04 -25.54 -49.19
N LYS A 269 78.34 -26.15 -48.04
CA LYS A 269 79.60 -26.86 -47.83
C LYS A 269 79.78 -28.02 -48.83
N LEU A 270 78.71 -28.77 -49.12
CA LEU A 270 78.73 -29.86 -50.09
C LEU A 270 78.90 -29.36 -51.54
N THR A 271 78.31 -28.21 -51.93
CA THR A 271 78.55 -27.64 -53.27
C THR A 271 79.96 -27.06 -53.41
N GLN A 272 80.51 -26.44 -52.35
CA GLN A 272 81.92 -26.03 -52.31
C GLN A 272 82.87 -27.24 -52.44
N GLN A 273 82.59 -28.36 -51.75
CA GLN A 273 83.34 -29.62 -51.90
C GLN A 273 83.22 -30.23 -53.30
N LEU A 274 82.02 -30.20 -53.91
CA LEU A 274 81.84 -30.65 -55.30
C LEU A 274 82.70 -29.82 -56.26
N ALA A 275 82.75 -28.50 -56.08
CA ALA A 275 83.54 -27.60 -56.90
C ALA A 275 85.05 -27.87 -56.81
N THR A 276 85.59 -28.18 -55.62
CA THR A 276 87.03 -28.52 -55.45
C THR A 276 87.37 -29.94 -55.89
N SER A 277 86.39 -30.86 -55.92
CA SER A 277 86.58 -32.23 -56.41
C SER A 277 86.56 -32.38 -57.95
N ARG A 278 86.23 -31.31 -58.69
CA ARG A 278 86.18 -31.34 -60.16
C ARG A 278 87.59 -31.19 -60.74
N PRO A 279 88.09 -32.15 -61.54
CA PRO A 279 89.42 -32.04 -62.12
C PRO A 279 89.52 -30.83 -63.07
N PRO A 280 90.69 -30.18 -63.15
CA PRO A 280 90.88 -29.01 -64.00
C PRO A 280 90.71 -29.37 -65.48
N PRO A 281 90.18 -28.47 -66.33
CA PRO A 281 89.85 -28.77 -67.72
C PRO A 281 91.07 -29.18 -68.58
N ALA A 282 92.30 -28.84 -68.17
CA ALA A 282 93.52 -29.28 -68.82
C ALA A 282 93.77 -30.80 -68.69
N GLU A 283 93.33 -31.43 -67.60
CA GLU A 283 93.46 -32.89 -67.42
C GLU A 283 92.41 -33.64 -68.24
N LEU A 284 91.19 -33.12 -68.33
CA LEU A 284 90.17 -33.64 -69.25
C LEU A 284 90.63 -33.55 -70.72
N ALA A 285 91.10 -32.37 -71.15
CA ALA A 285 91.58 -32.17 -72.52
C ALA A 285 92.78 -33.07 -72.88
N THR A 286 93.67 -33.37 -71.92
CA THR A 286 94.81 -34.28 -72.15
C THR A 286 94.44 -35.76 -72.09
N VAL A 287 93.32 -36.13 -71.46
CA VAL A 287 92.71 -37.48 -71.59
C VAL A 287 91.99 -37.62 -72.93
N GLU A 288 91.23 -36.61 -73.36
CA GLU A 288 90.56 -36.58 -74.66
C GLU A 288 91.55 -36.67 -75.83
N ALA A 289 92.67 -35.93 -75.77
CA ALA A 289 93.75 -36.01 -76.77
C ALA A 289 94.40 -37.40 -76.85
N LYS A 290 94.53 -38.12 -75.73
CA LYS A 290 95.03 -39.51 -75.67
C LYS A 290 94.02 -40.49 -76.25
N LEU A 291 92.72 -40.26 -76.04
CA LEU A 291 91.66 -41.08 -76.64
C LEU A 291 91.67 -40.95 -78.17
N ALA A 292 91.85 -39.73 -78.71
CA ALA A 292 91.94 -39.48 -80.14
C ALA A 292 93.14 -40.23 -80.78
N THR A 293 94.34 -40.16 -80.17
CA THR A 293 95.52 -40.89 -80.67
C THR A 293 95.41 -42.42 -80.55
N ALA A 294 94.65 -42.94 -79.57
CA ALA A 294 94.33 -44.35 -79.48
C ALA A 294 93.37 -44.82 -80.60
N LEU A 295 92.43 -43.96 -81.04
CA LEU A 295 91.52 -44.27 -82.15
C LEU A 295 92.24 -44.20 -83.52
N GLU A 296 93.14 -43.24 -83.71
CA GLU A 296 93.97 -43.10 -84.92
C GLU A 296 94.83 -44.37 -85.16
N SER A 297 95.50 -44.85 -84.11
CA SER A 297 96.34 -46.06 -84.16
C SER A 297 95.53 -47.35 -84.32
N ALA A 298 94.31 -47.43 -83.77
CA ALA A 298 93.39 -48.54 -84.03
C ALA A 298 92.98 -48.61 -85.52
N ALA A 299 92.74 -47.46 -86.17
CA ALA A 299 92.40 -47.40 -87.60
C ALA A 299 93.57 -47.87 -88.50
N GLN A 300 94.81 -47.53 -88.15
CA GLN A 300 96.01 -47.99 -88.89
C GLN A 300 96.13 -49.53 -88.84
N LEU A 301 96.04 -50.14 -87.65
CA LEU A 301 96.11 -51.60 -87.47
C LEU A 301 94.99 -52.35 -88.21
N GLN A 302 93.82 -51.73 -88.36
CA GLN A 302 92.70 -52.28 -89.13
C GLN A 302 92.97 -52.22 -90.65
N THR A 303 93.74 -51.22 -91.10
CA THR A 303 94.16 -51.08 -92.50
C THR A 303 95.19 -52.14 -92.87
N GLU A 304 96.25 -52.33 -92.06
CA GLU A 304 97.27 -53.38 -92.27
C GLU A 304 96.66 -54.79 -92.31
N ASN A 305 95.67 -55.06 -91.44
CA ASN A 305 94.92 -56.33 -91.46
C ASN A 305 94.19 -56.58 -92.79
N SER A 306 93.76 -55.53 -93.50
CA SER A 306 93.10 -55.67 -94.79
C SER A 306 94.09 -56.03 -95.90
N ASP A 307 95.28 -55.42 -95.91
CA ASP A 307 96.32 -55.72 -96.92
C ASP A 307 96.95 -57.09 -96.73
N LEU A 308 97.25 -57.50 -95.49
CA LEU A 308 97.70 -58.86 -95.19
C LEU A 308 96.69 -59.93 -95.66
N LYS A 309 95.40 -59.63 -95.53
CA LYS A 309 94.30 -60.51 -95.99
C LYS A 309 94.20 -60.56 -97.52
N ASN A 310 94.50 -59.46 -98.21
CA ASN A 310 94.60 -59.41 -99.68
C ASN A 310 95.79 -60.26 -100.18
N GLN A 311 96.98 -60.10 -99.58
CA GLN A 311 98.19 -60.88 -99.91
C GLN A 311 97.97 -62.39 -99.72
N LEU A 312 97.37 -62.79 -98.58
CA LEU A 312 97.03 -64.19 -98.31
C LEU A 312 96.02 -64.77 -99.33
N THR A 313 95.14 -63.92 -99.88
CA THR A 313 94.17 -64.32 -100.90
C THR A 313 94.83 -64.55 -102.26
N GLN A 314 95.80 -63.71 -102.67
CA GLN A 314 96.58 -63.92 -103.90
C GLN A 314 97.41 -65.22 -103.83
N LEU A 315 98.12 -65.46 -102.72
CA LEU A 315 98.89 -66.69 -102.52
C LEU A 315 98.03 -67.97 -102.59
N ARG A 316 96.75 -67.89 -102.22
CA ARG A 316 95.82 -69.03 -102.23
C ARG A 316 95.25 -69.35 -103.63
N GLN A 317 95.23 -68.39 -104.55
CA GLN A 317 94.70 -68.59 -105.90
C GLN A 317 95.68 -69.27 -106.87
N GLY A 318 96.99 -69.21 -106.60
CA GLY A 318 98.02 -69.85 -107.43
C GLY A 318 98.14 -71.37 -107.31
N ALA A 319 97.32 -72.03 -106.47
CA ALA A 319 97.58 -73.40 -106.01
C ALA A 319 96.43 -74.41 -106.23
N ALA A 320 95.38 -74.09 -107.01
CA ALA A 320 94.18 -74.94 -107.09
C ALA A 320 93.54 -75.04 -108.49
N GLY A 321 94.00 -75.99 -109.30
CA GLY A 321 93.28 -76.50 -110.48
C GLY A 321 94.03 -77.66 -111.16
N SER A 322 93.40 -78.72 -111.70
CA SER A 322 91.98 -79.10 -111.62
C SER A 322 91.76 -80.59 -112.02
N ALA A 323 90.50 -81.04 -112.01
CA ALA A 323 89.92 -82.10 -112.86
C ALA A 323 90.32 -83.60 -112.74
N GLY A 324 91.43 -83.99 -112.12
CA GLY A 324 91.87 -85.41 -112.13
C GLY A 324 91.09 -86.38 -111.24
N THR A 325 91.04 -86.12 -109.93
CA THR A 325 90.70 -87.12 -108.88
C THR A 325 89.22 -87.36 -108.65
N GLN A 326 88.34 -86.83 -109.50
CA GLN A 326 86.89 -87.07 -109.47
C GLN A 326 86.50 -88.20 -110.44
N SER A 327 86.95 -88.13 -111.70
CA SER A 327 86.60 -89.07 -112.78
C SER A 327 86.93 -90.53 -112.44
N LEU A 328 88.11 -90.77 -111.87
CA LEU A 328 88.54 -92.10 -111.41
C LEU A 328 87.66 -92.70 -110.29
N ARG A 329 86.93 -91.86 -109.54
CA ARG A 329 86.06 -92.32 -108.44
C ARG A 329 84.71 -92.83 -108.95
N ASP A 330 84.22 -92.26 -110.05
CA ASP A 330 82.95 -92.65 -110.65
C ASP A 330 83.13 -93.86 -111.58
N GLN A 331 84.22 -93.94 -112.35
CA GLN A 331 84.58 -95.16 -113.11
C GLN A 331 84.79 -96.39 -112.22
N LEU A 332 85.29 -96.21 -110.99
CA LEU A 332 85.40 -97.28 -110.00
C LEU A 332 84.02 -97.74 -109.47
N ARG A 333 82.99 -96.90 -109.56
CA ARG A 333 81.63 -97.22 -109.13
C ARG A 333 80.87 -98.06 -110.16
N ASP A 334 81.03 -97.74 -111.44
CA ASP A 334 80.40 -98.47 -112.55
C ASP A 334 81.08 -99.82 -112.83
N THR A 335 82.40 -99.93 -112.60
CA THR A 335 83.07 -101.24 -112.62
C THR A 335 82.66 -102.11 -111.43
N GLN A 336 82.44 -101.53 -110.25
CA GLN A 336 81.94 -102.28 -109.08
C GLN A 336 80.51 -102.80 -109.27
N SER A 337 79.64 -102.13 -110.03
CA SER A 337 78.29 -102.61 -110.33
C SER A 337 78.30 -103.78 -111.33
N GLN A 338 79.19 -103.78 -112.32
CA GLN A 338 79.43 -104.94 -113.20
C GLN A 338 79.98 -106.14 -112.42
N VAL A 339 80.90 -105.92 -111.48
CA VAL A 339 81.41 -106.98 -110.59
C VAL A 339 80.28 -107.59 -109.75
N ASN A 340 79.32 -106.79 -109.28
CA ASN A 340 78.18 -107.30 -108.52
C ASN A 340 77.21 -108.15 -109.36
N LEU A 341 76.93 -107.78 -110.62
CA LEU A 341 76.12 -108.62 -111.53
C LEU A 341 76.79 -109.97 -111.81
N LEU A 342 78.11 -109.96 -112.08
CA LEU A 342 78.90 -111.19 -112.21
C LEU A 342 79.02 -111.96 -110.88
N ALA A 343 78.94 -111.28 -109.74
CA ALA A 343 78.90 -111.91 -108.43
C ALA A 343 77.53 -112.55 -108.14
N GLU A 344 76.42 -112.07 -108.68
CA GLU A 344 75.11 -112.72 -108.59
C GLU A 344 75.02 -113.98 -109.48
N GLU A 345 75.62 -113.97 -110.68
CA GLU A 345 75.80 -115.20 -111.47
C GLU A 345 76.68 -116.21 -110.73
N ASN A 346 77.82 -115.75 -110.18
CA ASN A 346 78.67 -116.62 -109.37
C ASN A 346 77.97 -117.07 -108.07
N ALA A 347 77.09 -116.27 -107.47
CA ALA A 347 76.29 -116.66 -106.30
C ALA A 347 75.31 -117.79 -106.67
N ARG A 348 74.63 -117.72 -107.82
CA ARG A 348 73.80 -118.84 -108.31
C ARG A 348 74.60 -120.12 -108.58
N LEU A 349 75.86 -120.00 -108.99
CA LEU A 349 76.79 -121.12 -109.11
C LEU A 349 77.37 -121.58 -107.76
N LYS A 350 77.31 -120.74 -106.71
CA LYS A 350 77.94 -120.96 -105.41
C LYS A 350 76.96 -121.36 -104.31
N ASP A 351 75.68 -121.03 -104.40
CA ASP A 351 74.60 -121.69 -103.63
C ASP A 351 74.46 -123.16 -104.03
N ARG A 352 74.88 -123.51 -105.25
CA ARG A 352 75.06 -124.90 -105.71
C ARG A 352 76.26 -125.61 -105.06
N LEU A 353 77.03 -124.93 -104.20
CA LEU A 353 78.28 -125.42 -103.61
C LEU A 353 78.38 -125.16 -102.09
N VAL A 354 77.86 -124.04 -101.59
CA VAL A 354 77.93 -123.60 -100.19
C VAL A 354 76.72 -124.08 -99.40
N SER A 355 76.35 -125.33 -99.65
CA SER A 355 75.75 -126.25 -98.66
C SER A 355 76.72 -126.55 -97.49
N MET A 356 77.64 -125.62 -97.16
CA MET A 356 78.76 -125.77 -96.24
C MET A 356 79.18 -124.41 -95.60
N VAL A 357 78.60 -124.11 -94.42
CA VAL A 357 79.18 -123.34 -93.27
C VAL A 357 79.16 -121.77 -93.25
N THR A 358 78.90 -121.17 -92.07
CA THR A 358 78.85 -119.72 -91.67
C THR A 358 79.19 -119.54 -90.15
N GLY A 359 79.27 -118.39 -89.43
CA GLY A 359 79.15 -116.92 -89.68
C GLY A 359 79.02 -116.06 -88.37
N ALA A 360 78.74 -114.74 -88.47
CA ALA A 360 78.18 -113.82 -87.42
C ALA A 360 79.16 -113.11 -86.36
N PRO A 361 78.74 -112.28 -85.32
CA PRO A 361 78.80 -110.77 -85.36
C PRO A 361 78.98 -109.86 -84.03
N SER A 362 79.07 -108.50 -84.14
CA SER A 362 78.52 -107.33 -83.28
C SER A 362 79.08 -106.74 -81.90
N GLN A 363 78.86 -105.38 -81.62
CA GLN A 363 78.52 -104.60 -80.32
C GLN A 363 79.40 -103.40 -79.67
N THR A 364 78.88 -102.60 -78.65
CA THR A 364 79.35 -101.27 -77.95
C THR A 364 78.79 -101.06 -76.47
N PRO A 365 78.65 -99.90 -75.65
CA PRO A 365 79.06 -98.42 -75.56
C PRO A 365 79.43 -97.77 -74.10
N ALA A 366 79.42 -96.41 -73.82
CA ALA A 366 79.68 -95.64 -72.49
C ALA A 366 79.19 -94.09 -72.46
N ALA A 367 79.30 -93.06 -71.53
CA ALA A 367 79.82 -92.64 -70.14
C ALA A 367 79.26 -91.20 -69.60
N SER A 368 79.58 -90.58 -68.40
CA SER A 368 79.06 -89.21 -67.87
C SER A 368 79.63 -88.46 -66.56
N ALA A 369 79.40 -87.10 -66.40
CA ALA A 369 79.01 -86.20 -65.21
C ALA A 369 79.91 -85.43 -64.11
N ILE A 370 79.34 -84.31 -63.50
CA ILE A 370 79.46 -83.67 -62.10
C ILE A 370 79.97 -82.19 -61.82
N ALA A 371 79.32 -81.49 -60.83
CA ALA A 371 79.56 -80.16 -60.14
C ALA A 371 78.78 -80.11 -58.75
N PRO A 372 78.48 -79.02 -57.94
CA PRO A 372 78.74 -77.54 -57.92
C PRO A 372 78.99 -76.91 -56.46
N VAL A 373 78.32 -75.77 -56.06
CA VAL A 373 78.19 -75.00 -54.75
C VAL A 373 79.44 -74.24 -54.16
N PRO A 374 79.39 -73.33 -53.12
CA PRO A 374 78.33 -72.67 -52.26
C PRO A 374 78.27 -71.09 -52.42
N ALA A 375 77.91 -70.10 -51.55
CA ALA A 375 77.38 -69.82 -50.16
C ALA A 375 76.64 -68.41 -50.19
N ALA A 376 76.15 -67.60 -49.20
CA ALA A 376 75.94 -67.45 -47.71
C ALA A 376 74.66 -66.54 -47.51
N SER A 377 74.29 -65.60 -46.57
CA SER A 377 74.52 -64.99 -45.21
C SER A 377 73.43 -63.85 -45.03
N MET A 378 73.22 -62.94 -44.02
CA MET A 378 73.17 -62.78 -42.52
C MET A 378 72.70 -61.28 -42.24
N GLY A 379 72.03 -60.76 -41.18
CA GLY A 379 71.31 -61.21 -39.96
C GLY A 379 71.75 -60.46 -38.65
N GLY A 380 70.96 -59.80 -37.75
CA GLY A 380 69.54 -59.35 -37.61
C GLY A 380 69.18 -58.84 -36.16
N GLY A 381 68.13 -58.02 -35.89
CA GLY A 381 67.69 -57.59 -34.51
C GLY A 381 66.34 -56.80 -34.35
N ALA A 382 65.53 -57.07 -33.28
CA ALA A 382 64.17 -56.52 -32.94
C ALA A 382 63.81 -56.82 -31.42
N PRO A 383 62.57 -56.74 -30.81
CA PRO A 383 61.19 -56.32 -31.21
C PRO A 383 60.30 -55.57 -30.12
N SER A 384 58.95 -55.55 -30.26
CA SER A 384 57.84 -55.32 -29.24
C SER A 384 57.53 -53.90 -28.70
N GLY A 385 56.37 -53.56 -28.07
CA GLY A 385 55.04 -54.25 -27.89
C GLY A 385 54.11 -53.66 -26.76
N ILE A 386 52.82 -54.13 -26.66
CA ILE A 386 51.82 -54.00 -25.52
C ILE A 386 51.08 -52.64 -25.26
N VAL A 387 49.93 -52.51 -24.51
CA VAL A 387 48.53 -53.07 -24.60
C VAL A 387 47.53 -52.54 -23.51
N THR A 388 46.19 -52.57 -23.75
CA THR A 388 45.01 -52.64 -22.80
C THR A 388 44.01 -51.46 -22.52
N ILE A 389 42.72 -51.84 -22.45
CA ILE A 389 41.37 -51.26 -22.13
C ILE A 389 41.17 -50.47 -20.78
N LYS A 390 40.07 -49.73 -20.39
CA LYS A 390 38.79 -49.11 -20.94
C LYS A 390 38.07 -48.32 -19.75
N PRO A 391 36.73 -48.03 -19.68
CA PRO A 391 35.99 -46.74 -19.82
C PRO A 391 35.46 -45.99 -18.53
N SER A 392 34.65 -44.91 -18.77
CA SER A 392 33.71 -44.11 -17.93
C SER A 392 32.48 -44.90 -17.33
N PRO A 393 31.37 -44.35 -16.71
CA PRO A 393 30.76 -42.98 -16.66
C PRO A 393 30.62 -42.38 -15.21
N VAL A 394 29.59 -41.69 -14.63
CA VAL A 394 28.08 -41.58 -14.70
C VAL A 394 27.57 -40.13 -14.36
N THR A 395 26.26 -39.87 -14.13
CA THR A 395 25.64 -38.52 -13.89
C THR A 395 24.20 -38.58 -13.24
N ALA A 396 23.52 -37.42 -13.00
CA ALA A 396 22.05 -37.19 -12.77
C ALA A 396 21.48 -37.21 -11.29
N THR A 397 20.31 -36.67 -10.83
CA THR A 397 19.28 -35.64 -11.26
C THR A 397 18.04 -35.54 -10.29
N LEU A 398 17.19 -34.45 -10.32
CA LEU A 398 15.80 -34.23 -9.73
C LEU A 398 15.60 -34.14 -8.16
N VAL A 399 14.48 -33.65 -7.51
CA VAL A 399 13.50 -32.52 -7.74
C VAL A 399 12.50 -32.23 -6.55
N THR A 400 11.87 -31.03 -6.52
CA THR A 400 10.56 -30.50 -5.98
C THR A 400 9.70 -31.19 -4.88
N THR A 401 9.10 -30.41 -3.93
CA THR A 401 7.63 -30.35 -3.58
C THR A 401 7.26 -29.34 -2.46
N VAL A 402 5.98 -28.91 -2.35
CA VAL A 402 5.47 -27.90 -1.38
C VAL A 402 3.99 -28.15 -0.94
N PRO A 403 3.67 -28.05 0.38
CA PRO A 403 2.39 -27.65 0.98
C PRO A 403 2.51 -26.28 1.71
N GLY A 404 1.47 -25.60 2.24
CA GLY A 404 0.02 -25.82 2.36
C GLY A 404 -0.62 -24.67 3.20
N SER A 405 -1.95 -24.56 3.34
CA SER A 405 -2.60 -23.45 4.09
C SER A 405 -4.05 -23.74 4.56
N LYS A 406 -4.42 -23.34 5.79
CA LYS A 406 -5.62 -22.48 6.11
C LYS A 406 -5.92 -22.28 7.61
N SER A 407 -6.73 -21.26 7.88
CA SER A 407 -7.30 -20.81 9.17
C SER A 407 -8.59 -21.54 9.57
N ALA A 408 -8.89 -21.60 10.88
CA ALA A 408 -10.25 -21.42 11.43
C ALA A 408 -10.30 -21.24 12.97
N LEU A 409 -11.23 -20.41 13.44
CA LEU A 409 -11.83 -20.44 14.79
C LEU A 409 -13.30 -20.85 14.61
N PRO A 410 -13.95 -21.53 15.58
CA PRO A 410 -15.30 -21.07 15.93
C PRO A 410 -15.77 -21.34 17.40
N ALA A 411 -16.93 -20.73 17.69
CA ALA A 411 -17.96 -21.16 18.66
C ALA A 411 -17.73 -20.90 20.17
N ALA A 412 -18.81 -21.08 20.92
CA ALA A 412 -19.04 -20.57 22.28
C ALA A 412 -19.95 -21.53 23.09
N GLU A 413 -20.49 -21.02 24.21
CA GLU A 413 -21.62 -21.53 25.03
C GLU A 413 -21.24 -22.03 26.45
N GLY A 414 -22.16 -21.82 27.42
CA GLY A 414 -22.00 -22.23 28.82
C GLY A 414 -22.32 -21.11 29.83
N ALA A 415 -23.28 -21.36 30.74
CA ALA A 415 -23.71 -20.40 31.76
C ALA A 415 -22.82 -20.42 33.02
N GLY A 416 -21.58 -19.95 32.89
CA GLY A 416 -20.74 -19.59 34.04
C GLY A 416 -21.12 -18.22 34.64
N PRO A 417 -20.44 -17.79 35.73
CA PRO A 417 -20.55 -16.40 36.20
C PRO A 417 -20.24 -15.45 35.05
N ARG A 418 -21.20 -14.57 34.73
CA ARG A 418 -21.10 -13.69 33.57
C ARG A 418 -20.12 -12.57 33.88
N PHE A 419 -19.23 -12.27 32.93
CA PHE A 419 -18.25 -11.22 33.06
C PHE A 419 -18.40 -10.19 31.93
N HIS A 420 -18.27 -8.91 32.27
CA HIS A 420 -18.30 -7.80 31.34
C HIS A 420 -17.01 -6.98 31.44
N VAL A 421 -16.27 -6.86 30.35
CA VAL A 421 -15.11 -5.95 30.26
C VAL A 421 -15.63 -4.56 29.92
N VAL A 422 -15.43 -3.59 30.83
CA VAL A 422 -15.91 -2.21 30.69
C VAL A 422 -15.26 -1.56 29.48
N THR A 423 -16.06 -1.05 28.53
CA THR A 423 -15.58 -0.29 27.37
C THR A 423 -15.74 1.22 27.58
N GLY A 424 -15.09 2.02 26.72
CA GLY A 424 -15.16 3.48 26.79
C GLY A 424 -16.58 4.00 26.64
N GLY A 425 -17.12 4.61 27.69
CA GLY A 425 -18.48 5.16 27.71
C GLY A 425 -19.58 4.21 28.20
N ASP A 426 -19.26 2.99 28.67
CA ASP A 426 -20.19 2.19 29.47
C ASP A 426 -20.44 2.85 30.85
N THR A 427 -21.62 2.59 31.42
CA THR A 427 -21.99 2.97 32.79
C THR A 427 -22.69 1.78 33.46
N LEU A 428 -22.73 1.71 34.80
CA LEU A 428 -23.44 0.61 35.48
C LEU A 428 -24.91 0.50 35.05
N ALA A 429 -25.57 1.63 34.74
CA ALA A 429 -26.91 1.66 34.18
C ALA A 429 -26.99 1.12 32.73
N LYS A 430 -26.03 1.45 31.85
CA LYS A 430 -25.94 0.88 30.49
C LYS A 430 -25.64 -0.62 30.51
N ILE A 431 -24.73 -1.06 31.38
CA ILE A 431 -24.38 -2.47 31.58
C ILE A 431 -25.60 -3.23 32.12
N SER A 432 -26.28 -2.68 33.14
CA SER A 432 -27.54 -3.23 33.65
C SER A 432 -28.61 -3.34 32.56
N ALA A 433 -28.78 -2.32 31.72
CA ALA A 433 -29.72 -2.38 30.60
C ALA A 433 -29.32 -3.45 29.57
N ARG A 434 -28.03 -3.65 29.30
CA ARG A 434 -27.51 -4.66 28.38
C ARG A 434 -27.74 -6.11 28.87
N TYR A 435 -27.59 -6.37 30.17
CA TYR A 435 -27.64 -7.74 30.73
C TYR A 435 -28.97 -8.12 31.42
N TYR A 436 -29.71 -7.15 31.96
CA TYR A 436 -30.99 -7.37 32.66
C TYR A 436 -32.20 -6.71 31.96
N GLY A 437 -32.00 -6.02 30.83
CA GLY A 437 -33.06 -5.29 30.12
C GLY A 437 -33.58 -4.04 30.86
N THR A 438 -33.01 -3.69 32.02
CA THR A 438 -33.41 -2.54 32.84
C THR A 438 -32.19 -1.80 33.39
N THR A 439 -32.25 -0.48 33.47
CA THR A 439 -31.22 0.33 34.14
C THR A 439 -31.22 0.16 35.66
N ALA A 440 -32.31 -0.35 36.25
CA ALA A 440 -32.53 -0.36 37.70
C ALA A 440 -31.57 -1.26 38.50
N ARG A 441 -31.06 -2.36 37.91
CA ARG A 441 -30.15 -3.32 38.56
C ARG A 441 -28.67 -2.90 38.57
N TRP A 442 -28.39 -1.62 38.32
CA TRP A 442 -27.04 -1.06 38.44
C TRP A 442 -26.45 -1.23 39.86
N GLY A 443 -27.31 -1.24 40.90
CA GLY A 443 -26.92 -1.47 42.29
C GLY A 443 -26.46 -2.90 42.58
N ASP A 444 -27.08 -3.90 41.94
CA ASP A 444 -26.70 -5.31 42.08
C ASP A 444 -25.29 -5.55 41.53
N ILE A 445 -25.00 -4.95 40.35
CA ILE A 445 -23.67 -4.98 39.73
C ILE A 445 -22.65 -4.25 40.61
N LEU A 446 -23.00 -3.11 41.21
CA LEU A 446 -22.09 -2.41 42.12
C LEU A 446 -21.77 -3.26 43.36
N ALA A 447 -22.78 -3.84 44.00
CA ALA A 447 -22.62 -4.67 45.19
C ALA A 447 -21.69 -5.87 44.92
N ALA A 448 -21.86 -6.56 43.79
CA ALA A 448 -21.05 -7.71 43.39
C ALA A 448 -19.60 -7.38 42.96
N ASN A 449 -19.25 -6.10 42.87
CA ASN A 449 -17.94 -5.62 42.38
C ASN A 449 -17.32 -4.51 43.24
N ARG A 450 -17.69 -4.35 44.52
CA ARG A 450 -17.08 -3.33 45.39
C ARG A 450 -15.57 -3.54 45.59
N ASP A 451 -15.11 -4.79 45.50
CA ASP A 451 -13.70 -5.19 45.44
C ASP A 451 -12.96 -4.66 44.19
N VAL A 452 -13.68 -4.51 43.06
CA VAL A 452 -13.12 -4.05 41.77
C VAL A 452 -13.32 -2.54 41.52
N LEU A 453 -14.38 -1.95 42.08
CA LEU A 453 -14.80 -0.54 41.84
C LEU A 453 -14.43 0.44 42.97
N GLY A 454 -14.15 -0.07 44.18
CA GLY A 454 -13.81 0.73 45.36
C GLY A 454 -14.95 1.60 45.89
N GLU A 455 -14.61 2.59 46.71
CA GLU A 455 -15.59 3.49 47.33
C GLU A 455 -16.14 4.54 46.37
N ASN A 456 -15.31 5.01 45.44
CA ASN A 456 -15.65 6.04 44.45
C ASN A 456 -16.42 5.48 43.22
N ASN A 457 -16.81 4.20 43.24
CA ASN A 457 -17.57 3.51 42.19
C ASN A 457 -16.99 3.66 40.75
N ASN A 458 -15.67 3.78 40.62
CA ASN A 458 -15.04 4.28 39.39
C ASN A 458 -14.88 3.20 38.32
N LEU A 459 -15.54 3.38 37.18
CA LEU A 459 -15.50 2.47 36.03
C LEU A 459 -14.25 2.68 35.18
N VAL A 460 -13.19 1.94 35.49
CA VAL A 460 -11.96 1.92 34.69
C VAL A 460 -12.12 1.02 33.48
N VAL A 461 -11.94 1.58 32.28
CA VAL A 461 -11.98 0.85 30.99
C VAL A 461 -10.98 -0.31 31.01
N GLY A 462 -11.39 -1.47 30.49
CA GLY A 462 -10.61 -2.70 30.51
C GLY A 462 -10.69 -3.51 31.81
N ARG A 463 -11.28 -2.99 32.89
CA ARG A 463 -11.61 -3.83 34.06
C ARG A 463 -12.78 -4.77 33.75
N THR A 464 -12.72 -5.95 34.35
CA THR A 464 -13.75 -7.00 34.21
C THR A 464 -14.66 -6.98 35.43
N LEU A 465 -15.97 -6.84 35.20
CA LEU A 465 -17.01 -6.86 36.24
C LEU A 465 -17.77 -8.18 36.21
N ARG A 466 -18.10 -8.71 37.39
CA ARG A 466 -19.07 -9.79 37.59
C ARG A 466 -20.48 -9.26 37.33
N ILE A 467 -21.28 -10.02 36.59
CA ILE A 467 -22.71 -9.75 36.36
C ILE A 467 -23.48 -10.91 37.03
N PRO A 468 -24.14 -10.66 38.19
CA PRO A 468 -24.96 -11.64 38.91
C PRO A 468 -26.06 -12.33 38.08
#